data_AF-V6HZB8-F1
#
_entry.id   AF-V6HZB8-F1
#
_cell.length_a   1.000
_cell.length_b   1.000
_cell.length_c   1.000
_cell.angle_alpha   90.00
_cell.angle_beta   90.00
_cell.angle_gamma   90.00
#
_symmetry.space_group_name_H-M   'P 1'
#
loop_
_entity.id
_entity.type
_entity.pdbx_description
1 polymer ?
#
loop_
_entity_poly.entity_id
_entity_poly.type
_entity_poly.pdbx_seq_one_letter_code
_entity_poly.pdbx_strand_id
1 'polypeptide(L)'
;MLNRKYAFILAILFYQCASEQSIDPQSSRPSDKESVLPIQTFLPSIEHFGGLVSNRWNIRTKGILLHHTRGLSLEDYIRKSATGGWLVHYLVDRNGKIYGVEEAGKIQVKAAPKMDESVIHIAWEGNREDVLKRSAQKKALFNLVQKLAREYKIPFTNYDIDSRNGIFTHTQAKKRFGRFLDGGDCGNENVIKVLLDESGGKYYSELEWKDRFGPDWVLRKERPFSGPSGEPLEPTYDRGRGVTPTPKAELESIEKTKDGLLPEERRLRYNYRGAITADCVVLHFTAIPDYNLTLKVLEKRNLSATFLADTDGKVYQLLDHHLHMAAAATGTNRNCFQVEIVGKDTEMLLANPLQSDAVARLVKELSQKYDFPLDNKAIELLKGVYSHTQAKKKWGGSIFLDAQDFDPGEPYMKKILDLVGGKFYSEKDWQDRNSDNWILLFTEFQP
;
A
#
# COMPACT_ATOMS: atom_id res chain seq x y z
N MET A 1 12.38 -46.59 66.17
CA MET A 1 13.09 -47.22 65.03
C MET A 1 13.00 -46.27 63.83
N LEU A 2 14.03 -45.45 63.63
CA LEU A 2 14.13 -44.47 62.54
C LEU A 2 14.51 -45.22 61.24
N ASN A 3 13.69 -45.04 60.20
CA ASN A 3 13.84 -45.81 58.96
C ASN A 3 14.66 -45.07 57.91
N ARG A 4 15.57 -45.82 57.29
CA ARG A 4 16.66 -45.41 56.42
C ARG A 4 16.17 -44.96 55.04
N LYS A 5 16.15 -43.65 54.72
CA LYS A 5 16.11 -43.15 53.32
C LYS A 5 16.80 -41.80 53.03
N TYR A 6 17.54 -41.21 53.97
CA TYR A 6 18.19 -39.89 53.77
C TYR A 6 19.71 -39.88 54.02
N ALA A 7 20.43 -40.90 53.53
CA ALA A 7 21.89 -40.98 53.73
C ALA A 7 22.67 -41.33 52.44
N PHE A 8 22.10 -41.09 51.25
CA PHE A 8 22.73 -41.50 49.98
C PHE A 8 22.92 -40.37 48.95
N ILE A 9 22.73 -39.10 49.32
CA ILE A 9 22.91 -37.96 48.39
C ILE A 9 23.94 -36.93 48.88
N LEU A 10 24.63 -37.20 50.00
CA LEU A 10 25.62 -36.27 50.58
C LEU A 10 27.08 -36.77 50.54
N ALA A 11 27.39 -37.76 49.69
CA ALA A 11 28.73 -38.34 49.56
C ALA A 11 29.23 -38.43 48.09
N ILE A 12 28.82 -37.49 47.24
CA ILE A 12 29.43 -37.23 45.91
C ILE A 12 30.01 -35.80 45.86
N LEU A 13 30.08 -35.13 47.01
CA LEU A 13 30.84 -33.90 47.19
C LEU A 13 32.03 -34.26 48.07
N PHE A 14 33.24 -33.99 47.56
CA PHE A 14 34.56 -34.24 48.16
C PHE A 14 35.07 -35.68 48.07
N TYR A 15 35.73 -36.02 46.96
CA TYR A 15 37.11 -36.54 46.92
C TYR A 15 37.45 -37.04 45.51
N GLN A 16 38.07 -36.20 44.69
CA GLN A 16 39.25 -36.57 43.90
C GLN A 16 39.87 -35.30 43.31
N CYS A 17 40.84 -34.76 44.05
CA CYS A 17 41.91 -33.96 43.50
C CYS A 17 42.97 -34.89 42.89
N ALA A 18 43.50 -34.48 41.73
CA ALA A 18 44.94 -34.44 41.38
C ALA A 18 45.31 -35.06 40.01
N SER A 19 46.12 -34.28 39.28
CA SER A 19 46.85 -34.53 38.02
C SER A 19 45.98 -34.50 36.75
N GLU A 20 46.30 -33.77 35.67
CA GLU A 20 47.56 -33.16 35.22
C GLU A 20 47.34 -31.74 34.67
N GLN A 21 48.30 -30.86 34.93
CA GLN A 21 48.43 -29.56 34.30
C GLN A 21 49.03 -29.74 32.90
N SER A 22 48.23 -29.53 31.86
CA SER A 22 48.74 -29.12 30.55
C SER A 22 48.64 -27.60 30.45
N ILE A 23 49.79 -26.94 30.55
CA ILE A 23 49.97 -25.54 30.19
C ILE A 23 49.84 -25.48 28.67
N ASP A 24 48.77 -24.86 28.16
CA ASP A 24 48.68 -24.44 26.76
C ASP A 24 48.49 -22.91 26.73
N PRO A 25 49.27 -22.19 25.92
CA PRO A 25 49.49 -20.77 26.07
C PRO A 25 48.27 -19.97 25.62
N GLN A 26 48.11 -18.82 26.26
CA GLN A 26 47.20 -17.74 25.90
C GLN A 26 47.13 -17.54 24.38
N SER A 27 46.09 -18.07 23.74
CA SER A 27 45.55 -17.50 22.52
C SER A 27 44.55 -16.43 22.94
N SER A 28 45.05 -15.22 23.16
CA SER A 28 44.25 -14.01 23.16
C SER A 28 43.67 -13.83 21.75
N ARG A 29 42.56 -14.50 21.45
CA ARG A 29 41.65 -14.03 20.41
C ARG A 29 40.92 -12.80 20.99
N PRO A 30 41.03 -11.61 20.39
CA PRO A 30 40.08 -10.56 20.70
C PRO A 30 38.70 -11.14 20.36
N SER A 31 37.80 -11.18 21.34
CA SER A 31 36.39 -11.33 21.01
C SER A 31 35.99 -10.05 20.30
N ASP A 32 35.98 -10.05 18.97
CA ASP A 32 35.32 -9.05 18.15
C ASP A 32 33.81 -9.15 18.43
N LYS A 33 33.38 -8.66 19.60
CA LYS A 33 31.99 -8.29 19.80
C LYS A 33 31.79 -7.10 18.88
N GLU A 34 31.15 -7.31 17.74
CA GLU A 34 30.58 -6.23 16.92
C GLU A 34 29.81 -5.30 17.87
N SER A 35 30.42 -4.16 18.21
CA SER A 35 29.87 -3.24 19.19
C SER A 35 28.80 -2.41 18.50
N VAL A 36 27.53 -2.63 18.84
CA VAL A 36 26.44 -1.74 18.43
C VAL A 36 26.69 -0.38 19.07
N LEU A 37 26.80 0.65 18.24
CA LEU A 37 26.93 2.02 18.70
C LEU A 37 25.57 2.67 18.96
N PRO A 38 25.48 3.66 19.86
CA PRO A 38 24.23 4.37 20.09
C PRO A 38 23.79 5.14 18.84
N ILE A 39 22.54 4.96 18.41
CA ILE A 39 21.96 5.70 17.28
C ILE A 39 21.85 7.21 17.56
N GLN A 40 21.86 7.58 18.84
CA GLN A 40 21.80 8.96 19.33
C GLN A 40 23.01 9.79 18.88
N THR A 41 24.10 9.16 18.43
CA THR A 41 25.28 9.88 17.91
C THR A 41 24.98 10.74 16.67
N PHE A 42 23.85 10.50 15.99
CA PHE A 42 23.44 11.24 14.80
C PHE A 42 22.44 12.36 15.08
N LEU A 43 21.99 12.52 16.32
CA LEU A 43 21.00 13.54 16.67
C LEU A 43 21.69 14.81 17.17
N PRO A 44 21.25 16.00 16.73
CA PRO A 44 21.64 17.26 17.36
C PRO A 44 21.32 17.24 18.86
N SER A 45 22.13 17.92 19.68
CA SER A 45 21.96 17.99 21.14
C SER A 45 20.61 18.57 21.61
N ILE A 46 19.85 19.20 20.70
CA ILE A 46 18.58 19.86 20.95
C ILE A 46 17.37 18.96 20.58
N GLU A 47 17.60 17.84 19.87
CA GLU A 47 16.53 16.92 19.46
C GLU A 47 16.31 15.83 20.53
N HIS A 48 15.10 15.78 21.09
CA HIS A 48 14.76 14.78 22.10
C HIS A 48 14.24 13.48 21.49
N PHE A 49 14.98 12.39 21.72
CA PHE A 49 14.60 11.02 21.31
C PHE A 49 13.27 10.54 21.92
N GLY A 50 12.89 11.06 23.09
CA GLY A 50 11.75 10.57 23.89
C GLY A 50 10.38 10.70 23.21
N GLY A 51 10.24 11.54 22.18
CA GLY A 51 9.01 11.64 21.39
C GLY A 51 8.92 10.68 20.20
N LEU A 52 10.03 10.02 19.84
CA LEU A 52 10.15 9.16 18.65
C LEU A 52 10.06 7.66 18.99
N VAL A 53 10.18 7.33 20.26
CA VAL A 53 10.16 5.96 20.77
C VAL A 53 9.14 5.81 21.88
N SER A 54 8.53 4.63 21.97
CA SER A 54 7.65 4.24 23.07
C SER A 54 8.01 2.85 23.57
N ASN A 55 7.55 2.49 24.76
CA ASN A 55 7.72 1.14 25.27
C ASN A 55 6.83 0.17 24.46
N ARG A 56 7.35 -1.03 24.21
CA ARG A 56 6.58 -2.15 23.65
C ARG A 56 5.86 -2.86 24.79
N TRP A 57 4.55 -2.68 24.90
CA TRP A 57 3.76 -3.27 25.99
C TRP A 57 3.41 -4.72 25.67
N ASN A 58 4.01 -5.68 26.38
CA ASN A 58 3.66 -7.12 26.42
C ASN A 58 3.57 -7.88 25.08
N ILE A 59 3.91 -7.25 23.95
CA ILE A 59 3.94 -7.86 22.62
C ILE A 59 5.38 -8.30 22.34
N ARG A 60 5.57 -9.61 22.16
CA ARG A 60 6.86 -10.17 21.77
C ARG A 60 7.21 -9.76 20.33
N THR A 61 8.48 -9.43 20.08
CA THR A 61 9.04 -9.30 18.73
C THR A 61 8.87 -10.58 17.93
N LYS A 62 8.25 -10.48 16.75
CA LYS A 62 7.96 -11.58 15.82
C LYS A 62 8.66 -11.44 14.49
N GLY A 63 9.10 -10.24 14.12
CA GLY A 63 9.68 -10.02 12.80
C GLY A 63 10.76 -8.96 12.71
N ILE A 64 11.37 -8.89 11.53
CA ILE A 64 12.33 -7.87 11.13
C ILE A 64 11.80 -7.22 9.85
N LEU A 65 11.85 -5.90 9.80
CA LEU A 65 11.49 -5.12 8.61
C LEU A 65 12.72 -4.37 8.10
N LEU A 66 13.06 -4.61 6.84
CA LEU A 66 14.22 -4.04 6.17
C LEU A 66 13.85 -2.78 5.40
N HIS A 67 14.71 -1.76 5.52
CA HIS A 67 14.60 -0.45 4.90
C HIS A 67 15.95 -0.04 4.30
N HIS A 68 16.00 1.04 3.53
CA HIS A 68 17.26 1.68 3.15
C HIS A 68 17.15 3.19 3.16
N THR A 69 18.27 3.89 3.26
CA THR A 69 18.26 5.36 3.36
C THR A 69 17.93 6.08 2.04
N ARG A 70 17.66 5.35 0.95
CA ARG A 70 17.39 5.90 -0.40
C ARG A 70 18.53 6.80 -0.89
N GLY A 71 19.76 6.43 -0.52
CA GLY A 71 20.98 7.15 -0.87
C GLY A 71 21.37 8.30 0.07
N LEU A 72 20.54 8.62 1.08
CA LEU A 72 20.90 9.60 2.10
C LEU A 72 22.05 9.08 2.98
N SER A 73 22.85 10.00 3.52
CA SER A 73 23.78 9.71 4.62
C SER A 73 22.99 9.31 5.87
N LEU A 74 23.63 8.62 6.83
CA LEU A 74 22.95 8.27 8.08
C LEU A 74 22.48 9.49 8.88
N GLU A 75 23.28 10.57 8.87
CA GLU A 75 22.94 11.82 9.55
C GLU A 75 21.72 12.49 8.90
N ASP A 76 21.70 12.62 7.57
CA ASP A 76 20.55 13.20 6.86
C ASP A 76 19.31 12.33 7.01
N TYR A 77 19.46 11.00 6.98
CA TYR A 77 18.38 10.07 7.20
C TYR A 77 17.78 10.25 8.59
N ILE A 78 18.59 10.25 9.66
CA ILE A 78 18.13 10.44 11.04
C ILE A 78 17.49 11.81 11.24
N ARG A 79 18.09 12.88 10.73
CA ARG A 79 17.52 14.24 10.82
C ARG A 79 16.14 14.31 10.17
N LYS A 80 15.98 13.73 8.97
CA LYS A 80 14.67 13.65 8.30
C LYS A 80 13.68 12.74 9.04
N SER A 81 14.17 11.64 9.60
CA SER A 81 13.38 10.71 10.41
C SER A 81 12.77 11.43 11.62
N ALA A 82 13.62 12.08 12.40
CA ALA A 82 13.24 12.82 13.60
C ALA A 82 12.27 13.96 13.27
N THR A 83 12.56 14.76 12.24
CA THR A 83 11.67 15.84 11.76
C THR A 83 10.30 15.29 11.34
N GLY A 84 10.27 14.13 10.68
CA GLY A 84 9.04 13.46 10.24
C GLY A 84 8.30 12.68 11.35
N GLY A 85 8.84 12.63 12.57
CA GLY A 85 8.24 11.91 13.69
C GLY A 85 8.27 10.39 13.53
N TRP A 86 9.29 9.84 12.87
CA TRP A 86 9.50 8.41 12.67
C TRP A 86 10.96 8.01 12.90
N LEU A 87 11.25 6.72 13.10
CA LEU A 87 12.61 6.23 13.34
C LEU A 87 12.75 4.72 13.09
N VAL A 88 13.97 4.20 12.93
CA VAL A 88 14.28 2.77 12.90
C VAL A 88 15.06 2.32 14.15
N HIS A 89 15.13 1.01 14.39
CA HIS A 89 15.84 0.47 15.56
C HIS A 89 17.36 0.35 15.31
N TYR A 90 17.75 0.03 14.08
CA TYR A 90 19.16 -0.16 13.71
C TYR A 90 19.49 0.48 12.37
N LEU A 91 20.74 0.95 12.26
CA LEU A 91 21.38 1.44 11.04
C LEU A 91 22.67 0.66 10.77
N VAL A 92 22.92 0.34 9.50
CA VAL A 92 24.19 -0.25 9.04
C VAL A 92 24.85 0.69 8.03
N ASP A 93 25.97 1.30 8.41
CA ASP A 93 26.70 2.23 7.54
C ASP A 93 27.45 1.51 6.40
N ARG A 94 27.98 2.28 5.44
CA ARG A 94 28.69 1.72 4.27
C ARG A 94 29.92 0.86 4.62
N ASN A 95 30.48 1.03 5.82
CA ASN A 95 31.67 0.33 6.30
C ASN A 95 31.33 -0.88 7.18
N GLY A 96 30.04 -1.16 7.41
CA GLY A 96 29.58 -2.27 8.24
C GLY A 96 29.52 -1.96 9.74
N LYS A 97 29.57 -0.67 10.12
CA LYS A 97 29.34 -0.26 11.50
C LYS A 97 27.85 -0.26 11.79
N ILE A 98 27.48 -0.81 12.94
CA ILE A 98 26.08 -0.94 13.36
C ILE A 98 25.80 0.12 14.42
N TYR A 99 24.74 0.88 14.22
CA TYR A 99 24.19 1.81 15.19
C TYR A 99 22.79 1.36 15.56
N GLY A 100 22.37 1.50 16.82
CA GLY A 100 21.05 1.06 17.23
C GLY A 100 20.58 1.63 18.54
N VAL A 101 19.31 1.35 18.83
CA VAL A 101 18.69 1.62 20.13
C VAL A 101 19.01 0.51 21.12
N GLU A 102 19.23 0.87 22.38
CA GLU A 102 19.36 -0.10 23.47
C GLU A 102 18.06 -0.87 23.66
N GLU A 103 18.14 -2.16 23.94
CA GLU A 103 16.97 -3.02 24.17
C GLU A 103 15.88 -2.93 23.08
N ALA A 104 16.27 -2.98 21.79
CA ALA A 104 15.35 -2.83 20.65
C ALA A 104 14.09 -3.71 20.72
N GLY A 105 14.14 -4.89 21.35
CA GLY A 105 12.96 -5.74 21.56
C GLY A 105 11.92 -5.19 22.54
N LYS A 106 12.28 -4.22 23.39
CA LYS A 106 11.38 -3.54 24.33
C LYS A 106 10.95 -2.15 23.87
N ILE A 107 11.56 -1.65 22.80
CA ILE A 107 11.25 -0.35 22.22
C ILE A 107 10.35 -0.55 20.99
N GLN A 108 9.41 0.37 20.83
CA GLN A 108 8.65 0.57 19.62
C GLN A 108 9.07 1.90 19.00
N VAL A 109 9.23 1.88 17.69
CA VAL A 109 9.46 3.07 16.86
C VAL A 109 8.33 3.17 15.86
N LYS A 110 7.98 4.37 15.42
CA LYS A 110 7.06 4.57 14.30
C LYS A 110 7.87 4.48 13.01
N ALA A 111 7.76 3.42 12.22
CA ALA A 111 8.46 3.32 10.92
C ALA A 111 7.70 2.60 9.81
N ALA A 112 6.79 1.69 10.15
CA ALA A 112 5.92 1.07 9.17
C ALA A 112 4.53 0.73 9.77
N PRO A 113 3.45 1.18 9.12
CA PRO A 113 2.07 0.90 9.45
C PRO A 113 1.81 -0.56 9.81
N LYS A 114 1.13 -0.79 10.93
CA LYS A 114 0.69 -2.11 11.39
C LYS A 114 1.83 -3.12 11.61
N MET A 115 3.10 -2.70 11.56
CA MET A 115 4.28 -3.53 11.79
C MET A 115 4.97 -3.19 13.11
N ASP A 116 5.09 -1.89 13.42
CA ASP A 116 5.86 -1.30 14.51
C ASP A 116 5.77 -2.04 15.86
N GLU A 117 4.58 -2.45 16.28
CA GLU A 117 4.34 -3.12 17.57
C GLU A 117 5.05 -4.47 17.72
N SER A 118 5.37 -5.14 16.61
CA SER A 118 5.82 -6.54 16.62
C SER A 118 7.11 -6.80 15.83
N VAL A 119 7.68 -5.78 15.18
CA VAL A 119 8.91 -5.96 14.40
C VAL A 119 10.05 -5.04 14.83
N ILE A 120 11.27 -5.44 14.50
CA ILE A 120 12.48 -4.63 14.60
C ILE A 120 12.78 -4.05 13.21
N HIS A 121 13.08 -2.76 13.16
CA HIS A 121 13.31 -2.03 11.90
C HIS A 121 14.80 -1.80 11.71
N ILE A 122 15.33 -2.24 10.56
CA ILE A 122 16.74 -2.11 10.22
C ILE A 122 16.85 -1.39 8.89
N ALA A 123 17.61 -0.29 8.83
CA ALA A 123 17.96 0.37 7.59
C ALA A 123 19.46 0.26 7.29
N TRP A 124 19.83 0.14 6.02
CA TRP A 124 21.23 0.31 5.60
C TRP A 124 21.42 1.61 4.83
N GLU A 125 22.62 2.18 4.94
CA GLU A 125 23.02 3.35 4.18
C GLU A 125 23.24 3.01 2.70
N GLY A 126 22.42 3.59 1.82
CA GLY A 126 22.50 3.36 0.38
C GLY A 126 21.12 3.26 -0.26
N ASN A 127 21.07 2.73 -1.48
CA ASN A 127 19.84 2.57 -2.22
C ASN A 127 19.76 1.17 -2.85
N ARG A 128 18.55 0.60 -2.95
CA ARG A 128 18.31 -0.70 -3.61
C ARG A 128 19.34 -1.75 -3.15
N GLU A 129 19.98 -2.44 -4.08
CA GLU A 129 20.94 -3.52 -3.82
C GLU A 129 22.38 -3.08 -3.51
N ASP A 130 22.64 -1.79 -3.26
CA ASP A 130 24.01 -1.29 -3.03
C ASP A 130 24.72 -2.01 -1.88
N VAL A 131 23.97 -2.44 -0.86
CA VAL A 131 24.50 -3.22 0.25
C VAL A 131 25.16 -4.52 -0.21
N LEU A 132 24.63 -5.17 -1.25
CA LEU A 132 25.18 -6.43 -1.76
C LEU A 132 26.54 -6.24 -2.43
N LYS A 133 26.85 -5.03 -2.90
CA LYS A 133 28.12 -4.67 -3.53
C LYS A 133 29.22 -4.35 -2.51
N ARG A 134 28.87 -4.12 -1.23
CA ARG A 134 29.79 -3.74 -0.15
C ARG A 134 29.93 -4.87 0.85
N SER A 135 31.01 -5.63 0.75
CA SER A 135 31.22 -6.86 1.54
C SER A 135 31.10 -6.64 3.06
N ALA A 136 31.70 -5.58 3.60
CA ALA A 136 31.63 -5.25 5.02
C ALA A 136 30.20 -4.90 5.47
N GLN A 137 29.50 -4.03 4.73
CA GLN A 137 28.11 -3.66 5.00
C GLN A 137 27.16 -4.86 4.90
N LYS A 138 27.29 -5.68 3.84
CA LYS A 138 26.51 -6.91 3.66
C LYS A 138 26.69 -7.84 4.85
N LYS A 139 27.95 -8.13 5.23
CA LYS A 139 28.27 -9.03 6.33
C LYS A 139 27.66 -8.53 7.65
N ALA A 140 27.82 -7.24 7.96
CA ALA A 140 27.26 -6.64 9.17
C ALA A 140 25.72 -6.71 9.20
N LEU A 141 25.05 -6.38 8.09
CA LEU A 141 23.59 -6.47 7.98
C LEU A 141 23.11 -7.92 8.19
N PHE A 142 23.75 -8.89 7.54
CA PHE A 142 23.33 -10.29 7.60
C PHE A 142 23.57 -10.88 8.99
N ASN A 143 24.73 -10.59 9.60
CA ASN A 143 25.04 -10.97 10.97
C ASN A 143 24.02 -10.40 11.97
N LEU A 144 23.68 -9.11 11.82
CA LEU A 144 22.70 -8.44 12.67
C LEU A 144 21.32 -9.11 12.55
N VAL A 145 20.84 -9.34 11.32
CA VAL A 145 19.55 -9.99 11.07
C VAL A 145 19.54 -11.40 11.64
N GLN A 146 20.58 -12.20 11.42
CA GLN A 146 20.68 -13.56 11.95
C GLN A 146 20.72 -13.59 13.48
N LYS A 147 21.47 -12.68 14.10
CA LYS A 147 21.54 -12.54 15.56
C LYS A 147 20.15 -12.24 16.14
N LEU A 148 19.49 -11.21 15.62
CA LEU A 148 18.14 -10.82 16.08
C LEU A 148 17.12 -11.93 15.82
N ALA A 149 17.18 -12.57 14.66
CA ALA A 149 16.26 -13.66 14.34
C ALA A 149 16.40 -14.84 15.31
N ARG A 150 17.63 -15.20 15.71
CA ARG A 150 17.87 -16.24 16.73
C ARG A 150 17.41 -15.80 18.12
N GLU A 151 17.75 -14.57 18.52
CA GLU A 151 17.39 -14.00 19.82
C GLU A 151 15.87 -13.99 20.04
N TYR A 152 15.11 -13.55 19.04
CA TYR A 152 13.65 -13.43 19.13
C TYR A 152 12.89 -14.64 18.56
N LYS A 153 13.59 -15.66 18.06
CA LYS A 153 13.06 -16.86 17.36
C LYS A 153 12.16 -16.50 16.17
N ILE A 154 12.63 -15.59 15.33
CA ILE A 154 11.98 -15.13 14.10
C ILE A 154 12.32 -16.12 12.98
N PRO A 155 11.34 -16.62 12.22
CA PRO A 155 11.62 -17.53 11.11
C PRO A 155 12.23 -16.77 9.92
N PHE A 156 13.12 -17.45 9.18
CA PHE A 156 13.72 -16.90 7.95
C PHE A 156 12.79 -17.11 6.75
N THR A 157 11.71 -16.32 6.70
CA THR A 157 10.74 -16.33 5.60
C THR A 157 10.07 -14.98 5.43
N ASN A 158 9.59 -14.69 4.22
CA ASN A 158 8.77 -13.52 3.89
C ASN A 158 7.35 -13.90 3.38
N TYR A 159 6.89 -15.13 3.63
CA TYR A 159 5.66 -15.69 3.03
C TYR A 159 4.35 -15.03 3.52
N ASP A 160 4.21 -14.83 4.83
CA ASP A 160 2.96 -14.38 5.49
C ASP A 160 3.22 -13.10 6.31
N ILE A 161 3.11 -11.95 5.65
CA ILE A 161 3.31 -10.65 6.30
C ILE A 161 2.21 -10.30 7.31
N ASP A 162 1.01 -10.89 7.20
CA ASP A 162 -0.07 -10.65 8.16
C ASP A 162 0.24 -11.18 9.54
N SER A 163 0.98 -12.29 9.61
CA SER A 163 1.47 -12.83 10.88
C SER A 163 2.51 -11.92 11.57
N ARG A 164 3.15 -11.01 10.82
CA ARG A 164 4.40 -10.31 11.17
C ARG A 164 5.53 -11.23 11.62
N ASN A 165 5.41 -12.53 11.39
CA ASN A 165 6.33 -13.54 11.85
C ASN A 165 7.30 -13.93 10.73
N GLY A 166 8.39 -13.21 10.61
CA GLY A 166 9.31 -13.36 9.49
C GLY A 166 10.24 -12.17 9.29
N ILE A 167 10.93 -12.16 8.15
CA ILE A 167 11.77 -11.06 7.69
C ILE A 167 11.08 -10.50 6.45
N PHE A 168 10.87 -9.19 6.40
CA PHE A 168 10.11 -8.54 5.35
C PHE A 168 10.81 -7.27 4.86
N THR A 169 10.42 -6.79 3.68
CA THR A 169 10.82 -5.46 3.19
C THR A 169 9.77 -4.41 3.52
N HIS A 170 10.16 -3.14 3.62
CA HIS A 170 9.20 -2.04 3.72
C HIS A 170 8.21 -2.06 2.54
N THR A 171 8.68 -2.36 1.33
CA THR A 171 7.83 -2.52 0.13
C THR A 171 6.70 -3.54 0.35
N GLN A 172 6.97 -4.68 1.00
CA GLN A 172 5.93 -5.66 1.34
C GLN A 172 4.89 -5.09 2.31
N ALA A 173 5.35 -4.44 3.40
CA ALA A 173 4.46 -3.83 4.38
C ALA A 173 3.56 -2.75 3.76
N LYS A 174 4.13 -1.91 2.90
CA LYS A 174 3.40 -0.90 2.12
C LYS A 174 2.33 -1.53 1.24
N LYS A 175 2.67 -2.57 0.46
CA LYS A 175 1.69 -3.26 -0.40
C LYS A 175 0.54 -3.86 0.39
N ARG A 176 0.83 -4.41 1.57
CA ARG A 176 -0.17 -5.07 2.41
C ARG A 176 -1.05 -4.10 3.20
N PHE A 177 -0.45 -3.12 3.85
CA PHE A 177 -1.09 -2.29 4.88
C PHE A 177 -1.29 -0.82 4.48
N GLY A 178 -0.68 -0.38 3.38
CA GLY A 178 -0.80 1.00 2.88
C GLY A 178 -0.05 2.04 3.73
N ARG A 179 -0.57 3.27 3.67
CA ARG A 179 -0.23 4.55 4.33
C ARG A 179 0.90 5.38 3.70
N PHE A 180 1.25 5.10 2.45
CA PHE A 180 2.36 5.80 1.78
C PHE A 180 1.99 6.21 0.35
N LEU A 181 2.19 7.48 0.02
CA LEU A 181 1.99 8.00 -1.32
C LEU A 181 3.13 7.58 -2.27
N ASP A 182 4.38 7.58 -1.81
CA ASP A 182 5.54 7.34 -2.67
C ASP A 182 5.62 5.89 -3.15
N GLY A 183 5.58 5.68 -4.47
CA GLY A 183 5.69 4.41 -5.20
C GLY A 183 7.04 3.69 -5.09
N GLY A 184 8.08 4.35 -4.60
CA GLY A 184 9.46 3.85 -4.55
C GLY A 184 9.63 2.54 -3.79
N ASP A 185 10.62 1.76 -4.24
CA ASP A 185 11.09 0.56 -3.55
C ASP A 185 11.88 0.94 -2.28
N CYS A 186 11.63 0.28 -1.16
CA CYS A 186 12.37 0.39 0.10
C CYS A 186 12.55 -1.00 0.75
N GLY A 187 13.78 -1.33 1.12
CA GLY A 187 14.14 -2.65 1.65
C GLY A 187 14.47 -3.72 0.57
N ASN A 188 14.13 -3.48 -0.69
CA ASN A 188 14.54 -4.22 -1.90
C ASN A 188 14.43 -5.77 -1.90
N GLU A 189 13.65 -6.31 -2.84
CA GLU A 189 13.38 -7.75 -2.94
C GLU A 189 14.63 -8.63 -3.24
N ASN A 190 15.65 -8.10 -3.94
CA ASN A 190 16.87 -8.86 -4.20
C ASN A 190 17.72 -9.01 -2.92
N VAL A 191 17.78 -7.97 -2.09
CA VAL A 191 18.52 -8.00 -0.82
C VAL A 191 17.94 -9.05 0.12
N ILE A 192 16.61 -9.05 0.32
CA ILE A 192 15.96 -10.05 1.17
C ILE A 192 16.08 -11.46 0.60
N LYS A 193 16.00 -11.64 -0.73
CA LYS A 193 16.20 -12.94 -1.37
C LYS A 193 17.58 -13.50 -1.02
N VAL A 194 18.65 -12.73 -1.27
CA VAL A 194 20.03 -13.16 -0.98
C VAL A 194 20.22 -13.42 0.52
N LEU A 195 19.65 -12.57 1.38
CA LEU A 195 19.72 -12.74 2.83
C LEU A 195 19.08 -14.05 3.29
N LEU A 196 17.87 -14.34 2.81
CA LEU A 196 17.14 -15.55 3.19
C LEU A 196 17.84 -16.80 2.65
N ASP A 197 18.26 -16.78 1.38
CA ASP A 197 18.97 -17.89 0.73
C ASP A 197 20.28 -18.21 1.49
N GLU A 198 21.10 -17.20 1.82
CA GLU A 198 22.37 -17.39 2.56
C GLU A 198 22.18 -17.75 4.04
N SER A 199 21.00 -17.48 4.61
CA SER A 199 20.67 -17.81 6.00
C SER A 199 19.96 -19.16 6.17
N GLY A 200 19.82 -19.94 5.08
CA GLY A 200 19.10 -21.22 5.09
C GLY A 200 17.58 -21.07 5.24
N GLY A 201 17.05 -19.89 4.94
CA GLY A 201 15.62 -19.59 4.90
C GLY A 201 14.99 -19.86 3.55
N LYS A 202 13.78 -19.34 3.34
CA LYS A 202 13.07 -19.42 2.06
C LYS A 202 12.45 -18.08 1.69
N TYR A 203 12.90 -17.55 0.56
CA TYR A 203 12.29 -16.41 -0.11
C TYR A 203 11.09 -16.84 -0.95
N TYR A 204 10.06 -16.00 -0.95
CA TYR A 204 8.86 -16.10 -1.76
C TYR A 204 8.72 -14.82 -2.57
N SER A 205 8.55 -14.97 -3.88
CA SER A 205 8.25 -13.84 -4.76
C SER A 205 6.85 -13.29 -4.50
N GLU A 206 6.55 -12.09 -5.00
CA GLU A 206 5.25 -11.45 -4.83
C GLU A 206 4.07 -12.34 -5.23
N LEU A 207 4.22 -13.17 -6.27
CA LEU A 207 3.17 -14.08 -6.73
C LEU A 207 2.86 -15.20 -5.71
N GLU A 208 3.80 -15.50 -4.84
CA GLU A 208 3.75 -16.61 -3.88
C GLU A 208 3.44 -16.14 -2.46
N TRP A 209 3.34 -14.83 -2.21
CA TRP A 209 2.94 -14.34 -0.89
C TRP A 209 1.53 -14.80 -0.55
N LYS A 210 1.35 -15.18 0.71
CA LYS A 210 0.06 -15.65 1.22
C LYS A 210 -1.02 -14.60 0.95
N ASP A 211 -2.10 -15.05 0.32
CA ASP A 211 -3.30 -14.26 0.02
C ASP A 211 -3.03 -12.97 -0.79
N ARG A 212 -1.89 -12.85 -1.52
CA ARG A 212 -1.45 -11.62 -2.23
C ARG A 212 -2.55 -10.93 -3.06
N PHE A 213 -3.42 -11.73 -3.67
CA PHE A 213 -4.46 -11.29 -4.60
C PHE A 213 -5.85 -11.22 -3.95
N GLY A 214 -5.93 -11.42 -2.63
CA GLY A 214 -7.14 -11.30 -1.85
C GLY A 214 -7.59 -9.84 -1.69
N PRO A 215 -8.86 -9.62 -1.29
CA PRO A 215 -9.43 -8.29 -1.15
C PRO A 215 -8.76 -7.47 -0.04
N ASP A 216 -8.09 -8.09 0.93
CA ASP A 216 -7.57 -7.36 2.09
C ASP A 216 -6.24 -6.64 1.80
N TRP A 217 -5.63 -6.84 0.64
CA TRP A 217 -4.42 -6.12 0.23
C TRP A 217 -4.75 -4.71 -0.25
N VAL A 218 -4.02 -3.73 0.28
CA VAL A 218 -4.17 -2.32 -0.09
C VAL A 218 -3.76 -2.07 -1.54
N LEU A 219 -2.58 -2.54 -1.97
CA LEU A 219 -2.11 -2.41 -3.35
C LEU A 219 -2.37 -3.73 -4.10
N ARG A 220 -3.49 -3.83 -4.80
CA ARG A 220 -3.89 -5.06 -5.50
C ARG A 220 -3.36 -5.08 -6.92
N LYS A 221 -2.45 -6.03 -7.22
CA LYS A 221 -2.16 -6.42 -8.60
C LYS A 221 -3.34 -7.20 -9.13
N GLU A 222 -4.08 -6.59 -10.07
CA GLU A 222 -5.02 -7.35 -10.89
C GLU A 222 -4.23 -8.52 -11.48
N ARG A 223 -4.70 -9.75 -11.24
CA ARG A 223 -4.21 -10.87 -12.05
C ARG A 223 -4.55 -10.52 -13.50
N PRO A 224 -3.63 -10.72 -14.46
CA PRO A 224 -4.03 -10.80 -15.86
C PRO A 224 -5.25 -11.72 -15.94
N PHE A 225 -6.26 -11.39 -16.74
CA PHE A 225 -7.40 -12.27 -16.93
C PHE A 225 -6.86 -13.57 -17.54
N SER A 226 -6.65 -14.56 -16.68
CA SER A 226 -5.95 -15.79 -17.01
C SER A 226 -6.64 -16.97 -16.40
N GLY A 227 -6.58 -18.09 -17.11
CA GLY A 227 -7.21 -19.31 -16.65
C GLY A 227 -6.45 -19.95 -15.48
N PRO A 228 -6.91 -21.11 -15.01
CA PRO A 228 -6.33 -21.78 -13.85
C PRO A 228 -4.82 -22.05 -13.98
N SER A 229 -4.29 -22.13 -15.20
CA SER A 229 -2.87 -22.34 -15.53
C SER A 229 -2.11 -21.06 -15.91
N GLY A 230 -2.74 -19.88 -15.84
CA GLY A 230 -2.10 -18.60 -16.16
C GLY A 230 -2.10 -18.23 -17.64
N GLU A 231 -2.74 -19.02 -18.50
CA GLU A 231 -2.97 -18.71 -19.91
C GLU A 231 -3.88 -17.47 -20.07
N PRO A 232 -3.61 -16.55 -21.01
CA PRO A 232 -4.52 -15.43 -21.28
C PRO A 232 -5.91 -15.94 -21.67
N LEU A 233 -6.94 -15.46 -20.99
CA LEU A 233 -8.33 -15.68 -21.38
C LEU A 233 -8.86 -14.43 -22.08
N GLU A 234 -9.67 -14.66 -23.12
CA GLU A 234 -10.51 -13.59 -23.67
C GLU A 234 -11.72 -13.40 -22.75
N PRO A 235 -12.06 -12.16 -22.35
CA PRO A 235 -13.24 -11.94 -21.53
C PRO A 235 -14.51 -12.30 -22.30
N THR A 236 -15.41 -13.04 -21.65
CA THR A 236 -16.79 -13.23 -22.11
C THR A 236 -17.70 -12.17 -21.48
N TYR A 237 -18.79 -11.82 -22.16
CA TYR A 237 -19.73 -10.79 -21.72
C TYR A 237 -21.17 -11.32 -21.85
N ASP A 238 -22.02 -11.00 -20.87
CA ASP A 238 -23.42 -11.40 -20.83
C ASP A 238 -24.40 -10.26 -21.17
N ARG A 239 -23.90 -9.02 -21.28
CA ARG A 239 -24.68 -7.81 -21.54
C ARG A 239 -23.96 -6.82 -22.45
N GLY A 240 -24.71 -5.82 -22.91
CA GLY A 240 -24.17 -4.72 -23.69
C GLY A 240 -24.28 -4.88 -25.20
N ARG A 241 -23.44 -4.10 -25.90
CA ARG A 241 -23.44 -3.95 -27.37
C ARG A 241 -23.37 -5.31 -28.08
N GLY A 242 -24.35 -5.57 -28.95
CA GLY A 242 -24.44 -6.81 -29.72
C GLY A 242 -24.73 -8.09 -28.91
N VAL A 243 -24.93 -7.98 -27.59
CA VAL A 243 -25.27 -9.11 -26.71
C VAL A 243 -26.73 -9.04 -26.26
N THR A 244 -27.22 -7.83 -25.98
CA THR A 244 -28.59 -7.58 -25.52
C THR A 244 -29.25 -6.47 -26.35
N PRO A 245 -30.58 -6.47 -26.50
CA PRO A 245 -31.30 -5.40 -27.19
C PRO A 245 -30.96 -4.02 -26.64
N THR A 246 -30.92 -3.02 -27.52
CA THR A 246 -30.62 -1.63 -27.15
C THR A 246 -31.73 -1.06 -26.26
N PRO A 247 -31.40 -0.64 -25.02
CA PRO A 247 -32.40 -0.12 -24.10
C PRO A 247 -32.73 1.36 -24.36
N LYS A 248 -33.82 1.83 -23.76
CA LYS A 248 -34.21 3.24 -23.79
C LYS A 248 -33.28 4.08 -22.92
N ALA A 249 -33.00 5.29 -23.36
CA ALA A 249 -32.33 6.31 -22.55
C ALA A 249 -33.32 6.92 -21.56
N GLU A 250 -33.02 6.86 -20.26
CA GLU A 250 -33.92 7.36 -19.19
C GLU A 250 -33.50 8.72 -18.61
N LEU A 251 -32.33 9.22 -18.98
CA LEU A 251 -31.79 10.50 -18.51
C LEU A 251 -31.81 11.52 -19.64
N GLU A 252 -31.98 12.79 -19.28
CA GLU A 252 -32.01 13.89 -20.24
C GLU A 252 -30.61 14.38 -20.60
N SER A 253 -29.65 14.25 -19.69
CA SER A 253 -28.26 14.67 -19.89
C SER A 253 -27.42 13.72 -20.75
N ILE A 254 -27.96 12.58 -21.19
CA ILE A 254 -27.25 11.60 -22.02
C ILE A 254 -27.73 11.61 -23.47
N GLU A 255 -26.83 11.24 -24.37
CA GLU A 255 -27.17 11.09 -25.79
C GLU A 255 -28.14 9.93 -26.02
N LYS A 256 -29.06 10.15 -26.95
CA LYS A 256 -30.08 9.19 -27.37
C LYS A 256 -30.33 9.30 -28.87
N THR A 257 -30.71 8.19 -29.48
CA THR A 257 -31.13 8.17 -30.89
C THR A 257 -32.47 8.90 -31.05
N LYS A 258 -32.90 9.09 -32.30
CA LYS A 258 -34.23 9.68 -32.60
C LYS A 258 -35.39 8.90 -31.98
N ASP A 259 -35.19 7.59 -31.78
CA ASP A 259 -36.18 6.69 -31.17
C ASP A 259 -36.08 6.64 -29.64
N GLY A 260 -35.23 7.48 -29.03
CA GLY A 260 -35.02 7.52 -27.59
C GLY A 260 -34.23 6.34 -27.04
N LEU A 261 -33.48 5.61 -27.88
CA LEU A 261 -32.63 4.49 -27.47
C LEU A 261 -31.20 4.97 -27.18
N LEU A 262 -30.44 4.19 -26.42
CA LEU A 262 -29.00 4.40 -26.31
C LEU A 262 -28.32 4.20 -27.68
N PRO A 263 -27.28 4.98 -28.04
CA PRO A 263 -26.50 4.71 -29.25
C PRO A 263 -25.74 3.38 -29.14
N GLU A 264 -26.06 2.42 -30.00
CA GLU A 264 -25.58 1.04 -29.89
C GLU A 264 -24.05 0.93 -29.94
N GLU A 265 -23.41 1.68 -30.84
CA GLU A 265 -21.96 1.69 -31.01
C GLU A 265 -21.22 2.26 -29.79
N ARG A 266 -21.91 3.04 -28.95
CA ARG A 266 -21.35 3.71 -27.76
C ARG A 266 -21.50 2.88 -26.49
N ARG A 267 -22.33 1.83 -26.47
CA ARG A 267 -22.50 0.90 -25.34
C ARG A 267 -21.27 0.02 -25.14
N LEU A 268 -20.97 -0.34 -23.90
CA LEU A 268 -19.90 -1.27 -23.53
C LEU A 268 -20.39 -2.73 -23.59
N ARG A 269 -19.51 -3.69 -23.89
CA ARG A 269 -19.75 -5.12 -23.57
C ARG A 269 -19.27 -5.42 -22.15
N TYR A 270 -20.11 -6.00 -21.31
CA TYR A 270 -19.78 -6.18 -19.89
C TYR A 270 -20.48 -7.39 -19.27
N ASN A 271 -20.06 -7.75 -18.06
CA ASN A 271 -20.71 -8.77 -17.24
C ASN A 271 -21.60 -8.11 -16.19
N TYR A 272 -22.83 -8.60 -16.04
CA TYR A 272 -23.75 -8.12 -15.02
C TYR A 272 -23.25 -8.45 -13.62
N ARG A 273 -23.21 -7.45 -12.73
CA ARG A 273 -22.72 -7.61 -11.36
C ARG A 273 -23.76 -7.29 -10.28
N GLY A 274 -25.02 -7.09 -10.67
CA GLY A 274 -26.07 -6.58 -9.79
C GLY A 274 -26.37 -5.10 -10.04
N ALA A 275 -27.17 -4.50 -9.16
CA ALA A 275 -27.53 -3.10 -9.22
C ALA A 275 -26.85 -2.28 -8.10
N ILE A 276 -26.65 -0.99 -8.34
CA ILE A 276 -26.18 -0.04 -7.33
C ILE A 276 -27.33 0.52 -6.50
N THR A 277 -27.01 1.09 -5.35
CA THR A 277 -27.97 1.88 -4.55
C THR A 277 -28.20 3.31 -5.06
N ALA A 278 -27.30 3.81 -5.92
CA ALA A 278 -27.36 5.13 -6.57
C ALA A 278 -27.19 6.33 -5.62
N ASP A 279 -26.38 6.17 -4.57
CA ASP A 279 -26.20 7.21 -3.53
C ASP A 279 -25.14 8.26 -3.88
N CYS A 280 -24.35 8.06 -4.94
CA CYS A 280 -23.19 8.89 -5.21
C CYS A 280 -22.72 8.85 -6.67
N VAL A 281 -21.80 9.74 -7.02
CA VAL A 281 -21.05 9.73 -8.28
C VAL A 281 -19.57 9.67 -7.98
N VAL A 282 -18.81 8.90 -8.78
CA VAL A 282 -17.36 8.98 -8.82
C VAL A 282 -16.94 9.44 -10.21
N LEU A 283 -16.13 10.49 -10.26
CA LEU A 283 -15.53 11.02 -11.48
C LEU A 283 -14.15 10.42 -11.71
N HIS A 284 -13.88 10.11 -12.98
CA HIS A 284 -12.66 9.50 -13.50
C HIS A 284 -12.25 10.20 -14.79
N PHE A 285 -10.98 10.17 -15.15
CA PHE A 285 -10.47 10.39 -16.49
C PHE A 285 -9.95 9.07 -17.05
N THR A 286 -9.96 8.95 -18.37
CA THR A 286 -9.64 7.69 -19.05
C THR A 286 -8.15 7.40 -19.18
N ALA A 287 -7.29 8.42 -19.01
CA ALA A 287 -5.85 8.44 -19.34
C ALA A 287 -5.59 8.19 -20.84
N ILE A 288 -6.66 8.19 -21.64
CA ILE A 288 -6.70 7.83 -23.05
C ILE A 288 -7.60 8.86 -23.72
N PRO A 289 -7.04 9.79 -24.52
CA PRO A 289 -7.81 10.88 -25.14
C PRO A 289 -8.62 10.40 -26.37
N ASP A 290 -9.16 9.18 -26.32
CA ASP A 290 -9.97 8.58 -27.38
C ASP A 290 -11.06 7.68 -26.77
N TYR A 291 -12.32 7.95 -27.14
CA TYR A 291 -13.49 7.24 -26.65
C TYR A 291 -13.47 5.75 -27.01
N ASN A 292 -13.17 5.43 -28.26
CA ASN A 292 -13.26 4.05 -28.78
C ASN A 292 -12.15 3.16 -28.21
N LEU A 293 -10.95 3.72 -28.05
CA LEU A 293 -9.83 3.05 -27.40
C LEU A 293 -10.11 2.85 -25.92
N THR A 294 -10.74 3.82 -25.24
CA THR A 294 -11.22 3.67 -23.86
C THR A 294 -12.16 2.46 -23.75
N LEU A 295 -13.19 2.37 -24.60
CA LEU A 295 -14.10 1.20 -24.59
C LEU A 295 -13.35 -0.12 -24.78
N LYS A 296 -12.44 -0.20 -25.75
CA LYS A 296 -11.65 -1.41 -26.00
C LYS A 296 -10.81 -1.82 -24.79
N VAL A 297 -10.23 -0.85 -24.07
CA VAL A 297 -9.42 -1.11 -22.87
C VAL A 297 -10.29 -1.58 -21.70
N LEU A 298 -11.45 -0.95 -21.48
CA LEU A 298 -12.40 -1.37 -20.45
C LEU A 298 -12.87 -2.82 -20.68
N GLU A 299 -13.31 -3.12 -21.91
CA GLU A 299 -13.73 -4.47 -22.31
C GLU A 299 -12.61 -5.49 -22.08
N LYS A 300 -11.43 -5.25 -22.66
CA LYS A 300 -10.26 -6.15 -22.53
C LYS A 300 -9.90 -6.46 -21.07
N ARG A 301 -10.13 -5.53 -20.15
CA ARG A 301 -9.83 -5.68 -18.71
C ARG A 301 -11.02 -6.18 -17.89
N ASN A 302 -12.17 -6.42 -18.51
CA ASN A 302 -13.44 -6.73 -17.83
C ASN A 302 -13.82 -5.68 -16.77
N LEU A 303 -13.46 -4.43 -17.04
CA LEU A 303 -13.83 -3.24 -16.28
C LEU A 303 -15.05 -2.60 -16.95
N SER A 304 -15.75 -1.76 -16.19
CA SER A 304 -16.89 -1.03 -16.72
C SER A 304 -17.11 0.27 -15.97
N ALA A 305 -17.63 1.27 -16.67
CA ALA A 305 -18.14 2.51 -16.11
C ALA A 305 -19.62 2.67 -16.45
N THR A 306 -20.34 3.52 -15.73
CA THR A 306 -21.75 3.79 -16.02
C THR A 306 -21.90 4.74 -17.21
N PHE A 307 -21.11 5.81 -17.23
CA PHE A 307 -21.15 6.86 -18.24
C PHE A 307 -19.76 7.17 -18.76
N LEU A 308 -19.66 7.64 -20.00
CA LEU A 308 -18.44 8.16 -20.61
C LEU A 308 -18.73 9.49 -21.29
N ALA A 309 -18.03 10.55 -20.86
CA ALA A 309 -18.11 11.88 -21.43
C ALA A 309 -17.01 12.08 -22.48
N ASP A 310 -17.39 12.22 -23.75
CA ASP A 310 -16.47 12.38 -24.88
C ASP A 310 -15.97 13.83 -25.00
N THR A 311 -14.94 14.04 -25.81
CA THR A 311 -14.28 15.33 -26.04
C THR A 311 -15.17 16.36 -26.75
N ASP A 312 -16.27 15.91 -27.38
CA ASP A 312 -17.25 16.76 -28.07
C ASP A 312 -18.33 17.35 -27.14
N GLY A 313 -18.28 17.05 -25.84
CA GLY A 313 -19.27 17.52 -24.87
C GLY A 313 -20.51 16.64 -24.76
N LYS A 314 -20.47 15.43 -25.33
CA LYS A 314 -21.55 14.45 -25.22
C LYS A 314 -21.27 13.41 -24.13
N VAL A 315 -22.33 12.96 -23.46
CA VAL A 315 -22.27 11.92 -22.44
C VAL A 315 -23.06 10.72 -22.91
N TYR A 316 -22.45 9.54 -22.86
CA TYR A 316 -23.08 8.29 -23.25
C TYR A 316 -23.21 7.37 -22.05
N GLN A 317 -24.38 6.73 -21.89
CA GLN A 317 -24.54 5.62 -20.97
C GLN A 317 -23.93 4.36 -21.59
N LEU A 318 -23.02 3.72 -20.86
CA LEU A 318 -22.29 2.55 -21.34
C LEU A 318 -23.02 1.23 -21.08
N LEU A 319 -23.76 1.15 -19.97
CA LEU A 319 -24.43 -0.06 -19.51
C LEU A 319 -25.86 -0.13 -20.02
N ASP A 320 -26.48 -1.31 -19.98
CA ASP A 320 -27.87 -1.47 -20.42
C ASP A 320 -28.84 -0.67 -19.54
N HIS A 321 -28.48 -0.46 -18.29
CA HIS A 321 -29.18 0.41 -17.37
C HIS A 321 -28.15 1.13 -16.51
N HIS A 322 -28.32 2.43 -16.29
CA HIS A 322 -27.43 3.22 -15.43
C HIS A 322 -27.36 2.74 -13.98
N LEU A 323 -28.32 1.94 -13.52
CA LEU A 323 -28.31 1.32 -12.19
C LEU A 323 -27.53 0.01 -12.14
N HIS A 324 -27.04 -0.51 -13.27
CA HIS A 324 -26.16 -1.68 -13.23
C HIS A 324 -24.82 -1.34 -12.58
N MET A 325 -24.32 -2.25 -11.74
CA MET A 325 -23.05 -2.06 -11.05
C MET A 325 -21.88 -2.09 -12.04
N ALA A 326 -21.18 -0.96 -12.11
CA ALA A 326 -19.91 -0.80 -12.80
C ALA A 326 -18.74 -1.40 -12.01
N ALA A 327 -17.64 -1.70 -12.68
CA ALA A 327 -16.38 -2.14 -12.07
C ALA A 327 -15.28 -1.12 -12.40
N ALA A 328 -15.18 -0.04 -11.62
CA ALA A 328 -14.26 1.08 -11.87
C ALA A 328 -13.45 1.49 -10.62
N ALA A 329 -14.10 1.74 -9.48
CA ALA A 329 -13.42 2.21 -8.26
C ALA A 329 -13.73 1.31 -7.05
N THR A 330 -12.66 0.84 -6.41
CA THR A 330 -12.77 0.01 -5.20
C THR A 330 -13.48 0.77 -4.09
N GLY A 331 -14.41 0.10 -3.40
CA GLY A 331 -15.18 0.66 -2.30
C GLY A 331 -16.45 1.41 -2.71
N THR A 332 -16.57 1.85 -3.97
CA THR A 332 -17.70 2.68 -4.43
C THR A 332 -18.61 2.01 -5.45
N ASN A 333 -18.15 0.95 -6.13
CA ASN A 333 -18.88 0.29 -7.22
C ASN A 333 -20.33 -0.07 -6.89
N ARG A 334 -20.64 -0.50 -5.66
CA ARG A 334 -21.99 -0.91 -5.24
C ARG A 334 -22.96 0.25 -4.99
N ASN A 335 -22.46 1.48 -4.92
CA ASN A 335 -23.22 2.63 -4.49
C ASN A 335 -23.26 3.74 -5.53
N CYS A 336 -22.12 3.97 -6.20
CA CYS A 336 -21.95 5.15 -7.03
C CYS A 336 -22.06 4.84 -8.53
N PHE A 337 -22.63 5.79 -9.26
CA PHE A 337 -22.42 5.92 -10.70
C PHE A 337 -20.95 6.20 -10.99
N GLN A 338 -20.38 5.52 -11.98
CA GLN A 338 -18.99 5.68 -12.38
C GLN A 338 -18.94 6.47 -13.69
N VAL A 339 -18.39 7.67 -13.67
CA VAL A 339 -18.35 8.58 -14.82
C VAL A 339 -16.91 8.73 -15.29
N GLU A 340 -16.61 8.13 -16.44
CA GLU A 340 -15.34 8.29 -17.14
C GLU A 340 -15.37 9.54 -18.03
N ILE A 341 -14.27 10.26 -18.11
CA ILE A 341 -14.15 11.50 -18.86
C ILE A 341 -12.97 11.38 -19.81
N VAL A 342 -13.22 11.43 -21.11
CA VAL A 342 -12.18 11.22 -22.12
C VAL A 342 -11.14 12.33 -22.01
N GLY A 343 -9.93 11.95 -21.59
CA GLY A 343 -8.79 12.84 -21.44
C GLY A 343 -7.57 12.15 -20.85
N LYS A 344 -6.39 12.71 -21.11
CA LYS A 344 -5.11 12.15 -20.65
C LYS A 344 -4.71 12.62 -19.25
N ASP A 345 -5.17 13.78 -18.83
CA ASP A 345 -4.79 14.47 -17.59
C ASP A 345 -5.83 15.53 -17.20
N THR A 346 -5.70 16.07 -15.99
CA THR A 346 -6.57 17.14 -15.46
C THR A 346 -6.55 18.40 -16.33
N GLU A 347 -5.41 18.76 -16.92
CA GLU A 347 -5.27 19.98 -17.73
C GLU A 347 -6.13 19.91 -18.99
N MET A 348 -6.11 18.77 -19.68
CA MET A 348 -6.95 18.52 -20.86
C MET A 348 -8.44 18.62 -20.53
N LEU A 349 -8.85 18.06 -19.40
CA LEU A 349 -10.23 18.12 -18.90
C LEU A 349 -10.66 19.57 -18.63
N LEU A 350 -9.80 20.35 -17.96
CA LEU A 350 -10.09 21.77 -17.65
C LEU A 350 -10.19 22.64 -18.90
N ALA A 351 -9.36 22.35 -19.92
CA ALA A 351 -9.34 23.05 -21.20
C ALA A 351 -10.59 22.80 -22.07
N ASN A 352 -11.42 21.82 -21.71
CA ASN A 352 -12.65 21.49 -22.44
C ASN A 352 -13.91 21.92 -21.65
N PRO A 353 -14.40 23.16 -21.81
CA PRO A 353 -15.60 23.64 -21.11
C PRO A 353 -16.86 22.88 -21.52
N LEU A 354 -17.02 22.52 -22.80
CA LEU A 354 -18.21 21.81 -23.28
C LEU A 354 -18.36 20.43 -22.61
N GLN A 355 -17.26 19.68 -22.51
CA GLN A 355 -17.23 18.41 -21.78
C GLN A 355 -17.48 18.62 -20.28
N SER A 356 -16.86 19.63 -19.66
CA SER A 356 -17.07 19.96 -18.25
C SER A 356 -18.54 20.29 -17.94
N ASP A 357 -19.19 21.08 -18.79
CA ASP A 357 -20.59 21.46 -18.64
C ASP A 357 -21.52 20.25 -18.81
N ALA A 358 -21.18 19.33 -19.71
CA ALA A 358 -21.95 18.10 -19.90
C ALA A 358 -21.85 17.17 -18.69
N VAL A 359 -20.65 16.99 -18.14
CA VAL A 359 -20.43 16.24 -16.89
C VAL A 359 -21.18 16.90 -15.73
N ALA A 360 -21.12 18.23 -15.59
CA ALA A 360 -21.85 18.96 -14.56
C ALA A 360 -23.38 18.78 -14.68
N ARG A 361 -23.94 18.85 -15.90
CA ARG A 361 -25.37 18.58 -16.14
C ARG A 361 -25.76 17.18 -15.70
N LEU A 362 -24.97 16.16 -16.06
CA LEU A 362 -25.19 14.78 -15.64
C LEU A 362 -25.16 14.64 -14.12
N VAL A 363 -24.12 15.16 -13.46
CA VAL A 363 -23.97 15.09 -12.00
C VAL A 363 -25.16 15.72 -11.30
N LYS A 364 -25.60 16.89 -11.77
CA LYS A 364 -26.76 17.60 -11.22
C LYS A 364 -28.05 16.82 -11.40
N GLU A 365 -28.30 16.26 -12.58
CA GLU A 365 -29.49 15.43 -12.85
C GLU A 365 -29.50 14.19 -11.94
N LEU A 366 -28.37 13.48 -11.82
CA LEU A 366 -28.26 12.30 -10.95
C LEU A 366 -28.50 12.67 -9.49
N SER A 367 -27.90 13.76 -9.00
CA SER A 367 -28.09 14.24 -7.62
C SER A 367 -29.55 14.56 -7.32
N GLN A 368 -30.25 15.23 -8.25
CA GLN A 368 -31.67 15.56 -8.10
C GLN A 368 -32.57 14.32 -8.16
N LYS A 369 -32.27 13.38 -9.06
CA LYS A 369 -33.07 12.17 -9.25
C LYS A 369 -32.90 11.16 -8.11
N TYR A 370 -31.72 11.09 -7.49
CA TYR A 370 -31.37 10.08 -6.49
C TYR A 370 -31.09 10.64 -5.08
N ASP A 371 -31.27 11.94 -4.86
CA ASP A 371 -31.20 12.60 -3.54
C ASP A 371 -29.87 12.39 -2.77
N PHE A 372 -28.76 12.77 -3.42
CA PHE A 372 -27.45 12.85 -2.78
C PHE A 372 -26.86 14.26 -2.84
N PRO A 373 -26.06 14.68 -1.84
CA PRO A 373 -25.52 16.03 -1.76
C PRO A 373 -24.44 16.26 -2.82
N LEU A 374 -24.31 17.50 -3.25
CA LEU A 374 -23.26 17.94 -4.18
C LEU A 374 -22.02 18.37 -3.39
N ASP A 375 -21.39 17.43 -2.69
CA ASP A 375 -20.10 17.66 -2.04
C ASP A 375 -19.22 16.40 -2.03
N ASN A 376 -17.95 16.56 -1.68
CA ASN A 376 -16.95 15.51 -1.66
C ASN A 376 -16.31 15.30 -0.27
N LYS A 377 -16.97 15.72 0.82
CA LYS A 377 -16.30 15.79 2.14
C LYS A 377 -16.01 14.43 2.76
N ALA A 378 -16.99 13.52 2.70
CA ALA A 378 -17.04 12.32 3.53
C ALA A 378 -17.31 11.07 2.69
N ILE A 379 -16.28 10.56 2.02
CA ILE A 379 -16.43 9.45 1.06
C ILE A 379 -16.87 8.13 1.71
N GLU A 380 -16.56 7.94 2.99
CA GLU A 380 -17.03 6.80 3.79
C GLU A 380 -18.55 6.73 3.93
N LEU A 381 -19.27 7.85 3.76
CA LEU A 381 -20.73 7.86 3.75
C LEU A 381 -21.31 7.33 2.44
N LEU A 382 -20.49 7.22 1.40
CA LEU A 382 -20.90 6.83 0.05
C LEU A 382 -22.10 7.64 -0.45
N LYS A 383 -22.17 8.92 -0.06
CA LYS A 383 -23.28 9.81 -0.36
C LYS A 383 -22.76 11.20 -0.76
N GLY A 384 -22.56 11.40 -2.06
CA GLY A 384 -21.90 12.62 -2.56
C GLY A 384 -21.33 12.50 -3.98
N VAL A 385 -20.45 13.43 -4.34
CA VAL A 385 -19.70 13.45 -5.61
C VAL A 385 -18.22 13.36 -5.29
N TYR A 386 -17.57 12.27 -5.69
CA TYR A 386 -16.20 11.98 -5.29
C TYR A 386 -15.28 11.80 -6.50
N SER A 387 -13.97 11.91 -6.28
CA SER A 387 -12.98 11.54 -7.27
C SER A 387 -12.57 10.06 -7.15
N HIS A 388 -12.11 9.47 -8.25
CA HIS A 388 -11.43 8.17 -8.19
C HIS A 388 -10.29 8.22 -7.15
N THR A 389 -9.54 9.32 -7.10
CA THR A 389 -8.42 9.47 -6.15
C THR A 389 -8.86 9.42 -4.70
N GLN A 390 -9.99 10.03 -4.34
CA GLN A 390 -10.55 9.90 -2.99
C GLN A 390 -10.83 8.43 -2.66
N ALA A 391 -11.47 7.69 -3.57
CA ALA A 391 -11.76 6.27 -3.37
C ALA A 391 -10.48 5.44 -3.25
N LYS A 392 -9.51 5.70 -4.13
CA LYS A 392 -8.21 5.03 -4.17
C LYS A 392 -7.40 5.30 -2.88
N LYS A 393 -7.45 6.52 -2.33
CA LYS A 393 -6.80 6.87 -1.05
C LYS A 393 -7.57 6.34 0.17
N LYS A 394 -8.87 6.07 0.04
CA LYS A 394 -9.69 5.52 1.13
C LYS A 394 -9.61 4.00 1.21
N TRP A 395 -9.69 3.30 0.07
CA TRP A 395 -9.81 1.83 0.02
C TRP A 395 -8.74 1.10 -0.79
N GLY A 396 -7.95 1.80 -1.61
CA GLY A 396 -6.87 1.19 -2.41
C GLY A 396 -7.38 0.45 -3.64
N GLY A 397 -6.78 -0.71 -3.92
CA GLY A 397 -7.25 -1.62 -4.95
C GLY A 397 -6.65 -1.44 -6.35
N SER A 398 -5.73 -0.49 -6.55
CA SER A 398 -5.03 -0.27 -7.84
C SER A 398 -3.51 -0.33 -7.68
N ILE A 399 -2.80 -0.97 -8.63
CA ILE A 399 -1.32 -1.02 -8.65
C ILE A 399 -0.64 0.23 -9.15
N PHE A 400 -1.34 1.03 -9.96
CA PHE A 400 -0.82 2.26 -10.53
C PHE A 400 -1.04 3.40 -9.53
N LEU A 401 -0.57 3.17 -8.32
CA LEU A 401 -0.51 4.16 -7.25
C LEU A 401 0.90 4.76 -7.28
N ASP A 402 1.17 5.63 -8.25
CA ASP A 402 2.10 6.71 -7.98
C ASP A 402 1.35 7.80 -7.21
N ALA A 403 2.05 8.49 -6.33
CA ALA A 403 1.51 9.60 -5.54
C ALA A 403 0.96 10.76 -6.37
N GLN A 404 1.18 10.74 -7.68
CA GLN A 404 1.25 11.94 -8.51
C GLN A 404 0.00 12.11 -9.36
N ASP A 405 -0.60 11.02 -9.85
CA ASP A 405 -1.81 11.09 -10.67
C ASP A 405 -3.09 11.15 -9.81
N PHE A 406 -3.58 12.39 -9.62
CA PHE A 406 -4.93 12.63 -9.11
C PHE A 406 -5.93 12.58 -10.26
N ASP A 407 -6.67 11.50 -10.32
CA ASP A 407 -7.83 11.33 -11.18
C ASP A 407 -9.14 11.79 -10.49
N PRO A 408 -9.93 12.75 -11.04
CA PRO A 408 -9.64 13.56 -12.23
C PRO A 408 -8.86 14.85 -11.93
N GLY A 409 -8.45 15.03 -10.68
CA GLY A 409 -7.71 16.17 -10.17
C GLY A 409 -8.57 17.06 -9.29
N GLU A 410 -8.01 17.58 -8.20
CA GLU A 410 -8.71 18.54 -7.33
C GLU A 410 -9.24 19.78 -8.07
N PRO A 411 -8.49 20.39 -9.00
CA PRO A 411 -9.00 21.52 -9.78
C PRO A 411 -10.24 21.17 -10.61
N TYR A 412 -10.29 19.97 -11.19
CA TYR A 412 -11.43 19.54 -11.98
C TYR A 412 -12.63 19.19 -11.10
N MET A 413 -12.41 18.50 -9.97
CA MET A 413 -13.45 18.25 -8.97
C MET A 413 -14.09 19.56 -8.48
N LYS A 414 -13.25 20.56 -8.18
CA LYS A 414 -13.71 21.89 -7.79
C LYS A 414 -14.56 22.53 -8.90
N LYS A 415 -14.09 22.51 -10.15
CA LYS A 415 -14.83 23.05 -11.30
C LYS A 415 -16.22 22.43 -11.43
N ILE A 416 -16.32 21.10 -11.39
CA ILE A 416 -17.62 20.42 -11.51
C ILE A 416 -18.55 20.77 -10.34
N LEU A 417 -18.05 20.71 -9.10
CA LEU A 417 -18.85 21.06 -7.92
C LEU A 417 -19.31 22.52 -7.95
N ASP A 418 -18.48 23.46 -8.36
CA ASP A 418 -18.86 24.87 -8.52
C ASP A 418 -19.97 25.04 -9.58
N LEU A 419 -19.85 24.37 -10.73
CA LEU A 419 -20.83 24.45 -11.83
C LEU A 419 -22.21 23.92 -11.44
N VAL A 420 -22.27 22.93 -10.55
CA VAL A 420 -23.54 22.36 -10.08
C VAL A 420 -24.09 23.06 -8.83
N GLY A 421 -23.39 24.08 -8.31
CA GLY A 421 -23.77 24.79 -7.08
C GLY A 421 -23.51 23.98 -5.80
N GLY A 422 -22.59 23.02 -5.86
CA GLY A 422 -22.14 22.20 -4.74
C GLY A 422 -21.03 22.86 -3.91
N LYS A 423 -20.42 22.06 -3.03
CA LYS A 423 -19.32 22.49 -2.17
C LYS A 423 -18.11 21.56 -2.29
N PHE A 424 -16.99 22.13 -2.74
CA PHE A 424 -15.72 21.43 -2.81
C PHE A 424 -14.94 21.51 -1.49
N TYR A 425 -14.36 20.37 -1.11
CA TYR A 425 -13.40 20.20 -0.02
C TYR A 425 -12.10 19.63 -0.61
N SER A 426 -10.99 20.33 -0.35
CA SER A 426 -9.67 19.84 -0.73
C SER A 426 -9.24 18.65 0.12
N GLU A 427 -8.20 17.92 -0.28
CA GLU A 427 -7.75 16.71 0.40
C GLU A 427 -7.52 16.88 1.89
N LYS A 428 -6.86 17.99 2.27
CA LYS A 428 -6.63 18.34 3.68
C LYS A 428 -7.92 18.54 4.47
N ASP A 429 -9.04 18.84 3.80
CA ASP A 429 -10.34 19.14 4.40
C ASP A 429 -11.32 17.95 4.31
N TRP A 430 -10.90 16.81 3.75
CA TRP A 430 -11.71 15.58 3.77
C TRP A 430 -11.91 15.09 5.20
N GLN A 431 -13.06 14.48 5.45
CA GLN A 431 -13.42 14.00 6.77
C GLN A 431 -12.41 12.97 7.29
N ASP A 432 -11.92 13.24 8.50
CA ASP A 432 -10.96 12.41 9.22
C ASP A 432 -9.70 12.06 8.38
N ARG A 433 -9.28 12.93 7.45
CA ARG A 433 -8.20 12.66 6.48
C ARG A 433 -6.91 12.12 7.12
N ASN A 434 -6.58 12.59 8.32
CA ASN A 434 -5.37 12.22 9.05
C ASN A 434 -5.53 10.97 9.93
N SER A 435 -6.71 10.37 9.97
CA SER A 435 -6.99 9.19 10.80
C SER A 435 -6.46 7.89 10.17
N ASP A 436 -6.33 6.87 11.01
CA ASP A 436 -5.96 5.49 10.64
C ASP A 436 -7.01 4.80 9.75
N ASN A 437 -8.17 5.42 9.54
CA ASN A 437 -9.23 4.93 8.66
C ASN A 437 -8.97 5.20 7.17
N TRP A 438 -7.88 5.89 6.83
CA TRP A 438 -7.44 6.10 5.46
C TRP A 438 -6.28 5.16 5.13
N ILE A 439 -6.41 4.40 4.04
CA ILE A 439 -5.34 3.49 3.64
C ILE A 439 -4.14 4.22 3.04
N LEU A 440 -4.26 5.48 2.61
CA LEU A 440 -3.14 6.34 2.20
C LEU A 440 -3.25 7.66 2.96
N LEU A 441 -2.21 8.05 3.71
CA LEU A 441 -2.23 9.28 4.51
C LEU A 441 -1.74 10.49 3.72
N PHE A 442 -2.16 11.67 4.16
CA PHE A 442 -1.61 12.95 3.72
C PHE A 442 -0.39 13.26 4.61
N THR A 443 0.76 12.68 4.32
CA THR A 443 1.98 12.85 5.13
C THR A 443 3.21 13.05 4.27
N GLU A 444 4.08 13.96 4.70
CA GLU A 444 5.44 14.06 4.20
C GLU A 444 6.23 12.84 4.68
N PHE A 445 6.53 11.93 3.75
CA PHE A 445 7.59 10.92 3.81
C PHE A 445 7.76 10.08 5.10
N GLN A 446 7.57 8.77 4.96
CA GLN A 446 8.09 7.72 5.88
C GLN A 446 9.03 6.82 5.05
N PRO A 447 10.03 6.17 5.67
CA PRO A 447 11.30 5.76 5.03
C PRO A 447 11.22 4.80 3.84
#